data_AF-A0A399HWZ0-F1
#
_entry.id   AF-A0A399HWZ0-F1
#
_cell.length_a   1.000
_cell.length_b   1.000
_cell.length_c   1.000
_cell.angle_alpha   90.00
_cell.angle_beta   90.00
_cell.angle_gamma   90.00
#
_symmetry.space_group_name_H-M   'P 1'
#
loop_
_entity.id
_entity.type
_entity.pdbx_description
1 polymer ?
#
loop_
_entity_poly.entity_id
_entity_poly.type
_entity_poly.pdbx_seq_one_letter_code
_entity_poly.pdbx_strand_id
1 'polypeptide(L)'
;MDDVGTDPHIYLFRRDAETYCLYRVNRNSLPIKIITVSWTHLLCEALDLQSAENGWGVLFHQASLLMEQGEKQHREVIKRISRRNSRNIVMQLDTIWSYARTTFDTENPYRKITQMQKERLMELLKSGLDAVRAELKIDAGNPVEYSYEITYKVINAAPNERCQQLLERLQTQHPGPIYPDLLEKIKAQIEQMAPDESDRVLRVLGGTRNREHLAAISVTSEDDELCVTLVNIHGQKIRMEAWNFVNLLENQGTALRLADLTTGFREQCQVLVFNLNKKGKVFGRFIPARSTIEVVCLQDSDNSVSDRATFVIDIDYALCVYAAVKRLRDDKERFNRLKEKAENTIEHDPFDKIFQSMEAL
;
A
#
# COMPACT_ATOMS: atom_id res chain seq x y z
N MET A 1 33.51 11.18 24.45
CA MET A 1 33.14 9.75 24.41
C MET A 1 31.83 9.72 23.66
N ASP A 2 31.96 9.70 22.35
CA ASP A 2 30.83 9.83 21.45
C ASP A 2 30.08 8.52 21.40
N ASP A 3 28.77 8.68 21.52
CA ASP A 3 27.74 7.68 21.39
C ASP A 3 27.89 6.98 20.03
N VAL A 4 28.52 5.79 20.02
CA VAL A 4 28.56 4.90 18.86
C VAL A 4 27.17 4.27 18.76
N GLY A 5 26.20 5.11 18.39
CA GLY A 5 24.84 4.70 18.07
C GLY A 5 24.90 3.62 17.01
N THR A 6 24.29 2.48 17.32
CA THR A 6 24.06 1.32 16.46
C THR A 6 24.05 1.69 14.98
N ASP A 7 25.02 1.17 14.25
CA ASP A 7 25.23 1.40 12.82
C ASP A 7 23.94 1.11 12.03
N PRO A 8 23.28 2.13 11.43
CA PRO A 8 21.99 1.94 10.79
C PRO A 8 22.21 1.21 9.48
N HIS A 9 21.72 -0.03 9.42
CA HIS A 9 21.62 -0.79 8.19
C HIS A 9 21.00 0.08 7.08
N ILE A 10 21.68 0.13 5.93
CA ILE A 10 21.18 0.85 4.76
C ILE A 10 20.46 -0.15 3.87
N TYR A 11 19.23 0.18 3.53
CA TYR A 11 18.38 -0.63 2.67
C TYR A 11 18.26 0.01 1.28
N LEU A 12 18.30 -0.83 0.26
CA LEU A 12 18.12 -0.47 -1.14
C LEU A 12 17.06 -1.37 -1.76
N PHE A 13 16.23 -0.85 -2.66
CA PHE A 13 15.46 -1.71 -3.55
C PHE A 13 16.17 -1.81 -4.89
N ARG A 14 16.26 -3.02 -5.43
CA ARG A 14 16.66 -3.24 -6.82
C ARG A 14 15.69 -4.18 -7.51
N ARG A 15 15.70 -4.10 -8.83
CA ARG A 15 15.00 -5.01 -9.72
C ARG A 15 15.60 -6.41 -9.63
N ASP A 16 14.77 -7.39 -9.31
CA ASP A 16 14.99 -8.79 -9.66
C ASP A 16 13.92 -9.18 -10.70
N ALA A 17 14.20 -10.17 -11.55
CA ALA A 17 13.50 -10.60 -12.76
C ALA A 17 12.02 -10.16 -12.98
N GLU A 18 11.18 -10.14 -11.95
CA GLU A 18 9.80 -9.60 -11.99
C GLU A 18 9.33 -8.92 -10.68
N THR A 19 10.19 -8.75 -9.67
CA THR A 19 9.86 -8.29 -8.30
C THR A 19 10.71 -7.11 -7.88
N TYR A 20 10.29 -6.39 -6.83
CA TYR A 20 11.24 -5.60 -6.04
C TYR A 20 11.91 -6.54 -5.03
N CYS A 21 13.22 -6.41 -4.86
CA CYS A 21 13.95 -7.08 -3.79
C CYS A 21 14.55 -6.01 -2.87
N LEU A 22 14.40 -6.21 -1.57
CA LEU A 22 15.08 -5.40 -0.57
C LEU A 22 16.51 -5.92 -0.43
N TYR A 23 17.48 -5.02 -0.40
CA TYR A 23 18.89 -5.33 -0.24
C TYR A 23 19.42 -4.56 0.96
N ARG A 24 20.24 -5.22 1.77
CA ARG A 24 20.97 -4.58 2.86
C ARG A 24 22.41 -4.36 2.42
N VAL A 25 22.88 -3.13 2.61
CA VAL A 25 24.28 -2.74 2.38
C VAL A 25 25.02 -2.86 3.70
N ASN A 26 25.94 -3.81 3.80
CA ASN A 26 26.82 -3.93 4.96
C ASN A 26 28.09 -3.09 4.73
N ARG A 27 28.19 -1.97 5.45
CA ARG A 27 29.35 -1.06 5.39
C ARG A 27 30.58 -1.60 6.11
N ASN A 28 30.39 -2.52 7.06
CA ASN A 28 31.47 -3.04 7.91
C ASN A 28 32.23 -4.22 7.27
N SER A 29 31.85 -4.63 6.06
CA SER A 29 32.58 -5.63 5.28
C SER A 29 33.27 -4.95 4.10
N LEU A 30 34.59 -5.13 3.96
CA LEU A 30 35.32 -4.89 2.72
C LEU A 30 35.56 -6.24 2.02
N PRO A 31 35.14 -6.41 0.75
CA PRO A 31 34.37 -5.48 -0.09
C PRO A 31 32.93 -5.29 0.41
N ILE A 32 32.32 -4.12 0.10
CA ILE A 32 30.92 -3.81 0.46
C ILE A 32 30.03 -4.96 0.01
N LYS A 33 29.37 -5.61 0.96
CA LYS A 33 28.50 -6.75 0.68
C LYS A 33 27.06 -6.27 0.56
N ILE A 34 26.49 -6.48 -0.62
CA ILE A 34 25.06 -6.29 -0.88
C ILE A 34 24.40 -7.66 -0.70
N ILE A 35 23.44 -7.75 0.21
CA ILE A 35 22.75 -9.00 0.53
C ILE A 35 21.27 -8.81 0.24
N THR A 36 20.69 -9.69 -0.58
CA THR A 36 19.23 -9.76 -0.71
C THR A 36 18.65 -10.09 0.66
N VAL A 37 17.78 -9.21 1.13
CA VAL A 37 17.10 -9.33 2.41
C VAL A 37 16.01 -10.37 2.24
N SER A 38 16.17 -11.50 2.93
CA SER A 38 15.12 -12.51 3.00
C SER A 38 14.09 -12.15 4.06
N TRP A 39 12.92 -12.75 3.93
CA TRP A 39 11.90 -12.88 4.97
C TRP A 39 12.46 -13.15 6.37
N THR A 40 13.27 -14.20 6.49
CA THR A 40 13.88 -14.61 7.76
C THR A 40 14.80 -13.52 8.30
N HIS A 41 15.47 -12.79 7.42
CA HIS A 41 16.32 -11.67 7.80
C HIS A 41 15.50 -10.50 8.36
N LEU A 42 14.44 -10.05 7.68
CA LEU A 42 13.54 -9.00 8.16
C LEU A 42 12.91 -9.34 9.50
N LEU A 43 12.49 -10.60 9.64
CA LEU A 43 11.88 -11.09 10.87
C LEU A 43 12.89 -11.09 12.04
N CYS A 44 14.12 -11.55 11.79
CA CYS A 44 15.17 -11.51 12.81
C CYS A 44 15.53 -10.07 13.18
N GLU A 45 15.69 -9.17 12.21
CA GLU A 45 15.98 -7.75 12.49
C GLU A 45 14.83 -7.08 13.24
N ALA A 46 13.57 -7.36 12.91
CA ALA A 46 12.43 -6.85 13.67
C ALA A 46 12.43 -7.34 15.12
N LEU A 47 12.80 -8.61 15.37
CA LEU A 47 12.92 -9.17 16.71
C LEU A 47 14.12 -8.62 17.48
N ASP A 48 15.25 -8.37 16.81
CA ASP A 48 16.46 -7.88 17.43
C ASP A 48 16.32 -6.38 17.78
N LEU A 49 15.72 -5.57 16.89
CA LEU A 49 15.44 -4.15 17.11
C LEU A 49 14.38 -3.87 18.18
N GLN A 50 13.53 -4.85 18.50
CA GLN A 50 12.64 -4.75 19.67
C GLN A 50 13.39 -4.53 20.98
N SER A 51 14.63 -5.02 21.08
CA SER A 51 15.45 -4.82 22.27
C SER A 51 16.02 -3.40 22.40
N ALA A 52 15.89 -2.56 21.36
CA ALA A 52 16.63 -1.31 21.20
C ALA A 52 15.74 -0.03 21.10
N GLU A 53 14.46 -0.09 21.46
CA GLU A 53 13.51 1.07 21.50
C GLU A 53 13.34 1.86 20.18
N ASN A 54 13.74 1.33 19.02
CA ASN A 54 13.61 2.04 17.73
C ASN A 54 12.30 1.73 16.98
N GLY A 55 11.20 2.33 17.42
CA GLY A 55 9.83 2.04 16.94
C GLY A 55 9.63 2.14 15.41
N TRP A 56 10.26 3.12 14.76
CA TRP A 56 10.16 3.29 13.29
C TRP A 56 10.96 2.24 12.51
N GLY A 57 12.11 1.81 13.03
CA GLY A 57 12.87 0.71 12.43
C GLY A 57 12.08 -0.59 12.47
N VAL A 58 11.51 -0.93 13.63
CA VAL A 58 10.65 -2.12 13.79
C VAL A 58 9.44 -2.05 12.86
N LEU A 59 8.76 -0.89 12.76
CA LEU A 59 7.63 -0.71 11.84
C LEU A 59 8.06 -0.91 10.37
N PHE A 60 9.20 -0.38 9.96
CA PHE A 60 9.72 -0.57 8.60
C PHE A 60 9.91 -2.06 8.27
N HIS A 61 10.55 -2.82 9.16
CA HIS A 61 10.77 -4.24 8.95
C HIS A 61 9.47 -5.03 8.88
N GLN A 62 8.54 -4.75 9.80
CA GLN A 62 7.23 -5.40 9.82
C GLN A 62 6.38 -5.03 8.60
N ALA A 63 6.37 -3.76 8.19
CA ALA A 63 5.65 -3.31 7.01
C ALA A 63 6.21 -3.95 5.73
N SER A 64 7.54 -4.01 5.59
CA SER A 64 8.22 -4.64 4.47
C SER A 64 7.91 -6.14 4.39
N LEU A 65 7.94 -6.82 5.55
CA LEU A 65 7.55 -8.21 5.71
C LEU A 65 6.09 -8.40 5.22
N LEU A 66 5.15 -7.59 5.67
CA LEU A 66 3.75 -7.77 5.24
C LEU A 66 3.52 -7.45 3.77
N MET A 67 4.18 -6.42 3.26
CA MET A 67 4.12 -6.06 1.85
C MET A 67 4.62 -7.19 0.97
N GLU A 68 5.71 -7.85 1.31
CA GLU A 68 6.27 -8.90 0.45
C GLU A 68 5.33 -10.13 0.36
N GLN A 69 4.44 -10.34 1.35
CA GLN A 69 3.53 -11.50 1.40
C GLN A 69 2.25 -11.13 0.66
N GLY A 70 1.69 -9.97 1.00
CA GLY A 70 0.52 -9.42 0.31
C GLY A 70 0.80 -9.19 -1.17
N GLU A 71 2.02 -8.79 -1.53
CA GLU A 71 2.46 -8.56 -2.91
C GLU A 71 2.27 -9.81 -3.77
N LYS A 72 2.53 -11.02 -3.26
CA LYS A 72 2.32 -12.26 -4.03
C LYS A 72 0.85 -12.40 -4.45
N GLN A 73 -0.08 -12.18 -3.52
CA GLN A 73 -1.52 -12.28 -3.79
C GLN A 73 -2.02 -11.10 -4.65
N HIS A 74 -1.64 -9.88 -4.29
CA HIS A 74 -2.03 -8.67 -5.00
C HIS A 74 -1.55 -8.69 -6.46
N ARG A 75 -0.32 -9.15 -6.70
CA ARG A 75 0.23 -9.30 -8.04
C ARG A 75 -0.48 -10.38 -8.84
N GLU A 76 -0.80 -11.53 -8.23
CA GLU A 76 -1.55 -12.59 -8.91
C GLU A 76 -2.93 -12.09 -9.33
N VAL A 77 -3.62 -11.33 -8.48
CA VAL A 77 -4.88 -10.66 -8.82
C VAL A 77 -4.68 -9.69 -10.00
N ILE A 78 -3.68 -8.80 -9.93
CA ILE A 78 -3.38 -7.85 -11.00
C ILE A 78 -3.03 -8.55 -12.31
N LYS A 79 -2.19 -9.59 -12.28
CA LYS A 79 -1.82 -10.40 -13.45
C LYS A 79 -3.06 -11.04 -14.08
N ARG A 80 -3.97 -11.59 -13.28
CA ARG A 80 -5.21 -12.20 -13.78
C ARG A 80 -6.14 -11.14 -14.40
N ILE A 81 -6.38 -10.02 -13.72
CA ILE A 81 -7.27 -8.96 -14.21
C ILE A 81 -6.73 -8.31 -15.49
N SER A 82 -5.40 -8.17 -15.59
CA SER A 82 -4.75 -7.56 -16.75
C SER A 82 -4.72 -8.43 -18.01
N ARG A 83 -5.17 -9.70 -17.96
CA ARG A 83 -5.22 -10.57 -19.16
C ARG A 83 -6.33 -10.12 -20.11
N ARG A 84 -6.07 -10.14 -21.42
CA ARG A 84 -7.13 -9.94 -22.44
C ARG A 84 -8.24 -10.99 -22.24
N ASN A 85 -9.49 -10.56 -22.24
CA ASN A 85 -10.70 -11.38 -22.02
C ASN A 85 -10.88 -11.95 -20.60
N SER A 86 -10.27 -11.36 -19.58
CA SER A 86 -10.65 -11.62 -18.19
C SER A 86 -12.11 -11.19 -17.96
N ARG A 87 -13.02 -12.16 -17.77
CA ARG A 87 -14.38 -11.90 -17.29
C ARG A 87 -14.51 -12.49 -15.90
N ASN A 88 -15.12 -11.73 -14.98
CA ASN A 88 -15.52 -12.16 -13.64
C ASN A 88 -14.37 -12.71 -12.76
N ILE A 89 -13.27 -11.96 -12.65
CA ILE A 89 -12.23 -12.31 -11.67
C ILE A 89 -12.63 -11.72 -10.32
N VAL A 90 -12.86 -12.63 -9.38
CA VAL A 90 -13.13 -12.31 -7.99
C VAL A 90 -11.86 -11.74 -7.34
N MET A 91 -11.93 -10.52 -6.81
CA MET A 91 -10.83 -9.91 -6.06
C MET A 91 -10.85 -10.40 -4.61
N GLN A 92 -10.33 -11.59 -4.35
CA GLN A 92 -10.14 -12.06 -2.98
C GLN A 92 -8.78 -11.63 -2.46
N LEU A 93 -8.78 -10.55 -1.67
CA LEU A 93 -7.63 -10.04 -0.94
C LEU A 93 -7.79 -10.33 0.55
N ASP A 94 -6.73 -10.87 1.15
CA ASP A 94 -6.64 -11.09 2.58
C ASP A 94 -6.41 -9.77 3.34
N THR A 95 -6.44 -9.84 4.66
CA THR A 95 -6.12 -8.71 5.53
C THR A 95 -4.63 -8.69 5.86
N ILE A 96 -4.10 -7.52 6.23
CA ILE A 96 -2.72 -7.43 6.75
C ILE A 96 -2.49 -8.38 7.93
N TRP A 97 -3.52 -8.63 8.73
CA TRP A 97 -3.47 -9.50 9.90
C TRP A 97 -3.43 -10.98 9.51
N SER A 98 -4.09 -11.34 8.41
CA SER A 98 -4.01 -12.67 7.79
C SER A 98 -2.61 -12.91 7.22
N TYR A 99 -2.03 -11.91 6.52
CA TYR A 99 -0.65 -11.97 6.05
C TYR A 99 0.34 -12.13 7.20
N ALA A 100 0.17 -11.37 8.28
CA ALA A 100 1.05 -11.44 9.43
C ALA A 100 1.04 -12.84 10.08
N ARG A 101 -0.15 -13.40 10.34
CA ARG A 101 -0.29 -14.75 10.90
C ARG A 101 0.36 -15.80 10.01
N THR A 102 0.03 -15.78 8.72
CA THR A 102 0.61 -16.71 7.74
C THR A 102 2.13 -16.61 7.73
N THR A 103 2.69 -15.40 7.72
CA THR A 103 4.14 -15.17 7.72
C THR A 103 4.83 -15.78 8.95
N PHE A 104 4.21 -15.69 10.12
CA PHE A 104 4.78 -16.24 11.35
C PHE A 104 4.60 -17.76 11.47
N ASP A 105 3.68 -18.35 10.72
CA ASP A 105 3.33 -19.77 10.78
C ASP A 105 4.07 -20.64 9.76
N THR A 106 4.37 -20.11 8.55
CA THR A 106 4.74 -20.97 7.42
C THR A 106 6.22 -21.37 7.37
N GLU A 107 7.21 -20.51 7.60
CA GLU A 107 8.58 -20.85 7.13
C GLU A 107 9.74 -20.24 7.93
N ASN A 108 9.81 -20.44 9.26
CA ASN A 108 11.08 -20.30 9.97
C ASN A 108 11.59 -21.66 10.48
N PRO A 109 12.30 -22.45 9.64
CA PRO A 109 12.87 -23.73 10.06
C PRO A 109 13.98 -23.58 11.12
N TYR A 110 14.49 -22.36 11.37
CA TYR A 110 15.64 -22.11 12.23
C TYR A 110 15.29 -21.46 13.58
N ARG A 111 14.08 -20.90 13.74
CA ARG A 111 13.64 -20.29 15.00
C ARG A 111 12.13 -20.40 15.15
N LYS A 112 11.65 -21.29 16.04
CA LYS A 112 10.23 -21.31 16.43
C LYS A 112 9.92 -20.00 17.16
N ILE A 113 9.17 -19.11 16.51
CA ILE A 113 8.63 -17.92 17.15
C ILE A 113 7.57 -18.38 18.15
N THR A 114 7.72 -17.98 19.40
CA THR A 114 6.73 -18.28 20.45
C THR A 114 5.42 -17.53 20.19
N GLN A 115 4.30 -18.04 20.68
CA GLN A 115 3.00 -17.37 20.57
C GLN A 115 3.05 -15.94 21.14
N MET A 116 3.73 -15.76 22.28
CA MET A 116 3.95 -14.46 22.91
C MET A 116 4.71 -13.48 22.00
N GLN A 117 5.74 -13.95 21.28
CA GLN A 117 6.46 -13.10 20.31
C GLN A 117 5.59 -12.73 19.11
N LYS A 118 4.73 -13.64 18.64
CA LYS A 118 3.77 -13.33 17.55
C LYS A 118 2.79 -12.24 17.98
N GLU A 119 2.18 -12.39 19.15
CA GLU A 119 1.25 -11.40 19.71
C GLU A 119 1.94 -10.04 19.87
N ARG A 120 3.17 -10.03 20.40
CA ARG A 120 3.93 -8.79 20.57
C ARG A 120 4.31 -8.13 19.25
N LEU A 121 4.73 -8.91 18.25
CA LEU A 121 4.98 -8.38 16.90
C LEU A 121 3.71 -7.76 16.30
N MET A 122 2.56 -8.40 16.49
CA MET A 122 1.27 -7.88 16.03
C MET A 122 0.88 -6.58 16.76
N GLU A 123 1.10 -6.49 18.06
CA GLU A 123 0.88 -5.27 18.85
C GLU A 123 1.76 -4.12 18.37
N LEU A 124 3.04 -4.38 18.11
CA LEU A 124 3.98 -3.37 17.63
C LEU A 124 3.62 -2.86 16.24
N LEU A 125 3.22 -3.78 15.35
CA LEU A 125 2.72 -3.40 14.02
C LEU A 125 1.48 -2.52 14.16
N LYS A 126 0.52 -2.93 15.00
CA LYS A 126 -0.69 -2.16 15.25
C LYS A 126 -0.36 -0.77 15.80
N SER A 127 0.49 -0.69 16.83
CA SER A 127 0.91 0.57 17.42
C SER A 127 1.65 1.47 16.43
N GLY A 128 2.47 0.90 15.55
CA GLY A 128 3.18 1.64 14.52
C GLY A 128 2.22 2.16 13.43
N LEU A 129 1.27 1.35 12.98
CA LEU A 129 0.23 1.77 12.05
C LEU A 129 -0.69 2.83 12.67
N ASP A 130 -1.02 2.72 13.96
CA ASP A 130 -1.78 3.72 14.70
C ASP A 130 -1.01 5.06 14.78
N ALA A 131 0.31 5.03 14.96
CA ALA A 131 1.15 6.22 14.90
C ALA A 131 1.15 6.86 13.51
N VAL A 132 1.23 6.06 12.44
CA VAL A 132 1.11 6.54 11.05
C VAL A 132 -0.28 7.13 10.79
N ARG A 133 -1.34 6.49 11.28
CA ARG A 133 -2.73 7.00 11.18
C ARG A 133 -2.84 8.36 11.84
N ALA A 134 -2.27 8.53 13.04
CA ALA A 134 -2.25 9.79 13.75
C ALA A 134 -1.47 10.87 12.99
N GLU A 135 -0.29 10.52 12.43
CA GLU A 135 0.50 11.42 11.60
C GLU A 135 -0.28 11.90 10.37
N LEU A 136 -0.94 10.97 9.69
CA LEU A 136 -1.76 11.25 8.50
C LEU A 136 -3.14 11.80 8.85
N LYS A 137 -3.55 11.88 10.12
CA LYS A 137 -4.91 12.27 10.54
C LYS A 137 -6.02 11.41 9.93
N ILE A 138 -5.76 10.10 9.79
CA ILE A 138 -6.72 9.11 9.32
C ILE A 138 -7.40 8.49 10.54
N ASP A 139 -8.74 8.42 10.52
CA ASP A 139 -9.51 7.77 11.58
C ASP A 139 -9.12 6.30 11.78
N ALA A 140 -9.41 5.76 12.96
CA ALA A 140 -9.13 4.36 13.26
C ALA A 140 -9.97 3.41 12.37
N GLY A 141 -9.34 2.34 11.89
CA GLY A 141 -9.98 1.30 11.07
C GLY A 141 -10.06 1.63 9.58
N ASN A 142 -10.73 0.76 8.82
CA ASN A 142 -10.98 0.96 7.40
C ASN A 142 -12.44 1.37 7.18
N PRO A 143 -12.73 2.61 6.71
CA PRO A 143 -14.08 3.11 6.53
C PRO A 143 -14.96 2.26 5.61
N VAL A 144 -14.32 1.55 4.67
CA VAL A 144 -15.01 0.67 3.71
C VAL A 144 -14.31 -0.69 3.71
N GLU A 145 -14.23 -1.32 4.89
CA GLU A 145 -13.58 -2.64 5.03
C GLU A 145 -14.32 -3.74 4.27
N TYR A 146 -15.67 -3.71 4.28
CA TYR A 146 -16.50 -4.75 3.69
C TYR A 146 -17.50 -4.20 2.68
N SER A 147 -17.79 -5.00 1.67
CA SER A 147 -18.98 -4.88 0.83
C SER A 147 -19.95 -6.05 1.05
N TYR A 148 -21.19 -5.84 0.62
CA TYR A 148 -22.29 -6.77 0.79
C TYR A 148 -22.98 -7.02 -0.55
N GLU A 149 -23.66 -8.16 -0.68
CA GLU A 149 -24.32 -8.53 -1.92
C GLU A 149 -25.74 -9.02 -1.64
N ILE A 150 -26.69 -8.53 -2.44
CA ILE A 150 -28.06 -9.06 -2.41
C ILE A 150 -28.07 -10.34 -3.26
N THR A 151 -27.86 -11.46 -2.58
CA THR A 151 -27.96 -12.79 -3.18
C THR A 151 -29.39 -13.32 -3.13
N TYR A 152 -29.70 -14.36 -3.90
CA TYR A 152 -30.98 -15.08 -3.79
C TYR A 152 -31.27 -15.58 -2.37
N LYS A 153 -30.22 -15.88 -1.57
CA LYS A 153 -30.41 -16.26 -0.16
C LYS A 153 -30.91 -15.10 0.69
N VAL A 154 -30.45 -13.88 0.42
CA VAL A 154 -30.93 -12.66 1.10
C VAL A 154 -32.37 -12.38 0.70
N ILE A 155 -32.70 -12.48 -0.59
CA ILE A 155 -34.07 -12.29 -1.11
C ILE A 155 -35.02 -13.32 -0.46
N ASN A 156 -34.66 -14.61 -0.48
CA ASN A 156 -35.48 -15.68 0.10
C ASN A 156 -35.55 -15.67 1.64
N ALA A 157 -34.74 -14.83 2.30
CA ALA A 157 -34.80 -14.64 3.74
C ALA A 157 -35.96 -13.70 4.15
N ALA A 158 -36.54 -12.97 3.20
CA ALA A 158 -37.67 -12.05 3.40
C ALA A 158 -39.00 -12.70 2.96
N PRO A 159 -39.79 -13.28 3.87
CA PRO A 159 -41.12 -13.78 3.55
C PRO A 159 -42.12 -12.67 3.17
N ASN A 160 -41.89 -11.42 3.56
CA ASN A 160 -42.72 -10.29 3.15
C ASN A 160 -42.48 -9.93 1.68
N GLU A 161 -43.54 -10.01 0.87
CA GLU A 161 -43.49 -9.74 -0.57
C GLU A 161 -42.96 -8.33 -0.91
N ARG A 162 -43.26 -7.31 -0.11
CA ARG A 162 -42.75 -5.94 -0.34
C ARG A 162 -41.25 -5.83 -0.08
N CYS A 163 -40.76 -6.49 0.97
CA CYS A 163 -39.33 -6.56 1.26
C CYS A 163 -38.59 -7.36 0.19
N GLN A 164 -39.18 -8.45 -0.29
CA GLN A 164 -38.64 -9.24 -1.40
C GLN A 164 -38.53 -8.42 -2.69
N GLN A 165 -39.59 -7.72 -3.09
CA GLN A 165 -39.60 -6.83 -4.25
C GLN A 165 -38.58 -5.68 -4.12
N LEU A 166 -38.36 -5.14 -2.92
CA LEU A 166 -37.32 -4.14 -2.66
C LEU A 166 -35.93 -4.74 -2.93
N LEU A 167 -35.63 -5.91 -2.38
CA LEU A 167 -34.34 -6.57 -2.55
C LEU A 167 -34.07 -6.97 -4.01
N GLU A 168 -35.06 -7.51 -4.71
CA GLU A 168 -34.99 -7.83 -6.14
C GLU A 168 -34.75 -6.57 -7.00
N ARG A 169 -35.44 -5.47 -6.66
CA ARG A 169 -35.21 -4.18 -7.31
C ARG A 169 -33.79 -3.68 -7.05
N LEU A 170 -33.31 -3.74 -5.81
CA LEU A 170 -31.96 -3.30 -5.45
C LEU A 170 -30.89 -4.14 -6.15
N GLN A 171 -31.07 -5.46 -6.24
CA GLN A 171 -30.18 -6.35 -6.99
C GLN A 171 -30.13 -5.97 -8.48
N THR A 172 -31.26 -5.57 -9.07
CA THR A 172 -31.34 -5.16 -10.47
C THR A 172 -30.74 -3.77 -10.71
N GLN A 173 -30.96 -2.83 -9.79
CA GLN A 173 -30.50 -1.44 -9.90
C GLN A 173 -29.01 -1.27 -9.55
N HIS A 174 -28.52 -2.09 -8.63
CA HIS A 174 -27.14 -2.09 -8.16
C HIS A 174 -26.55 -3.51 -8.31
N PRO A 175 -26.26 -3.96 -9.55
CA PRO A 175 -25.57 -5.22 -9.79
C PRO A 175 -24.09 -5.04 -9.40
N GLY A 176 -23.79 -5.18 -8.11
CA GLY A 176 -22.45 -4.99 -7.58
C GLY A 176 -22.41 -4.87 -6.05
N PRO A 177 -21.21 -4.61 -5.50
CA PRO A 177 -21.01 -4.50 -4.06
C PRO A 177 -21.79 -3.31 -3.47
N ILE A 178 -22.49 -3.56 -2.38
CA ILE A 178 -23.17 -2.56 -1.55
C ILE A 178 -22.17 -2.07 -0.50
N TYR A 179 -21.92 -0.77 -0.49
CA TYR A 179 -21.04 -0.09 0.46
C TYR A 179 -21.78 0.30 1.76
N PRO A 180 -21.07 0.58 2.86
CA PRO A 180 -21.67 0.90 4.16
C PRO A 180 -22.75 2.00 4.10
N ASP A 181 -22.51 3.11 3.40
CA ASP A 181 -23.49 4.21 3.29
C ASP A 181 -24.82 3.78 2.66
N LEU A 182 -24.78 2.88 1.68
CA LEU A 182 -25.96 2.34 1.04
C LEU A 182 -26.59 1.24 1.90
N LEU A 183 -25.76 0.43 2.57
CA LEU A 183 -26.21 -0.61 3.48
C LEU A 183 -27.08 -0.02 4.60
N GLU A 184 -26.68 1.10 5.21
CA GLU A 184 -27.46 1.73 6.28
C GLU A 184 -28.84 2.20 5.79
N LYS A 185 -28.92 2.70 4.54
CA LYS A 185 -30.20 3.06 3.92
C LYS A 185 -31.07 1.82 3.67
N ILE A 186 -30.46 0.74 3.21
CA ILE A 186 -31.16 -0.54 2.96
C ILE A 186 -31.67 -1.12 4.29
N LYS A 187 -30.86 -1.10 5.35
CA LYS A 187 -31.27 -1.53 6.70
C LYS A 187 -32.50 -0.78 7.18
N ALA A 188 -32.46 0.56 7.13
CA ALA A 188 -33.60 1.39 7.55
C ALA A 188 -34.88 1.10 6.72
N GLN A 189 -34.75 0.85 5.41
CA GLN A 189 -35.89 0.49 4.57
C GLN A 189 -36.46 -0.89 4.91
N ILE A 190 -35.59 -1.89 5.17
CA ILE A 190 -36.02 -3.23 5.58
C ILE A 190 -36.73 -3.18 6.93
N GLU A 191 -36.17 -2.48 7.90
CA GLU A 191 -36.78 -2.31 9.24
C GLU A 191 -38.14 -1.60 9.17
N GLN A 192 -38.30 -0.63 8.28
CA GLN A 192 -39.58 0.06 8.08
C GLN A 192 -40.63 -0.82 7.39
N MET A 193 -40.22 -1.62 6.40
CA MET A 193 -41.15 -2.43 5.60
C MET A 193 -41.54 -3.76 6.24
N ALA A 194 -40.60 -4.37 6.98
CA ALA A 194 -40.72 -5.72 7.49
C ALA A 194 -40.05 -5.84 8.88
N PRO A 195 -40.58 -5.14 9.90
CA PRO A 195 -39.95 -5.05 11.22
C PRO A 195 -39.80 -6.40 11.94
N ASP A 196 -40.76 -7.32 11.77
CA ASP A 196 -40.77 -8.61 12.46
C ASP A 196 -39.74 -9.62 11.90
N GLU A 197 -39.21 -9.36 10.70
CA GLU A 197 -38.28 -10.27 10.01
C GLU A 197 -36.96 -9.59 9.61
N SER A 198 -36.83 -8.28 9.87
CA SER A 198 -35.64 -7.47 9.57
C SER A 198 -34.38 -8.14 10.12
N ASP A 199 -34.40 -8.59 11.37
CA ASP A 199 -33.28 -9.30 12.01
C ASP A 199 -32.80 -10.52 11.22
N ARG A 200 -33.73 -11.29 10.65
CA ARG A 200 -33.41 -12.47 9.85
C ARG A 200 -32.77 -12.05 8.53
N VAL A 201 -33.38 -11.11 7.82
CA VAL A 201 -32.89 -10.62 6.51
C VAL A 201 -31.51 -9.98 6.66
N LEU A 202 -31.35 -9.10 7.65
CA LEU A 202 -30.11 -8.39 7.95
C LEU A 202 -28.99 -9.33 8.40
N ARG A 203 -29.32 -10.40 9.13
CA ARG A 203 -28.34 -11.44 9.47
C ARG A 203 -27.84 -12.19 8.23
N VAL A 204 -28.74 -12.54 7.31
CA VAL A 204 -28.36 -13.22 6.05
C VAL A 204 -27.55 -12.28 5.16
N LEU A 205 -27.94 -11.01 5.05
CA LEU A 205 -27.17 -9.97 4.35
C LEU A 205 -25.80 -9.74 4.99
N GLY A 206 -25.71 -9.67 6.31
CA GLY A 206 -24.43 -9.60 7.02
C GLY A 206 -23.52 -10.80 6.74
N GLY A 207 -24.12 -11.96 6.46
CA GLY A 207 -23.42 -13.17 6.03
C GLY A 207 -22.79 -13.10 4.65
N THR A 208 -23.17 -12.14 3.79
CA THR A 208 -22.55 -11.92 2.47
C THR A 208 -21.36 -10.98 2.52
N ARG A 209 -20.91 -10.55 3.71
CA ARG A 209 -19.77 -9.65 3.87
C ARG A 209 -18.54 -10.20 3.14
N ASN A 210 -17.94 -9.39 2.29
CA ASN A 210 -16.72 -9.73 1.56
C ASN A 210 -15.82 -8.50 1.39
N ARG A 211 -14.61 -8.70 0.87
CA ARG A 211 -13.60 -7.64 0.62
C ARG A 211 -13.38 -7.44 -0.88
N GLU A 212 -14.31 -7.89 -1.72
CA GLU A 212 -14.08 -7.99 -3.16
C GLU A 212 -14.05 -6.65 -3.86
N HIS A 213 -14.61 -5.61 -3.25
CA HIS A 213 -14.54 -4.24 -3.75
C HIS A 213 -13.17 -3.58 -3.61
N LEU A 214 -12.28 -4.12 -2.77
CA LEU A 214 -10.98 -3.53 -2.48
C LEU A 214 -10.02 -3.69 -3.67
N ALA A 215 -9.42 -2.58 -4.09
CA ALA A 215 -8.42 -2.52 -5.13
C ALA A 215 -7.14 -3.25 -4.70
N ALA A 216 -6.59 -4.03 -5.63
CA ALA A 216 -5.27 -4.64 -5.46
C ALA A 216 -4.19 -3.56 -5.59
N ILE A 217 -3.27 -3.54 -4.63
CA ILE A 217 -2.10 -2.64 -4.58
C ILE A 217 -0.83 -3.48 -4.74
N SER A 218 -0.06 -3.25 -5.80
CA SER A 218 1.23 -3.90 -6.01
C SER A 218 2.35 -2.87 -6.07
N VAL A 219 3.46 -3.18 -5.43
CA VAL A 219 4.69 -2.40 -5.54
C VAL A 219 5.63 -3.12 -6.49
N THR A 220 6.30 -2.38 -7.37
CA THR A 220 7.27 -2.91 -8.33
C THR A 220 8.45 -1.95 -8.45
N SER A 221 9.63 -2.47 -8.81
CA SER A 221 10.78 -1.64 -9.19
C SER A 221 11.00 -1.72 -10.71
N GLU A 222 11.07 -0.58 -11.38
CA GLU A 222 11.43 -0.46 -12.79
C GLU A 222 12.41 0.71 -12.94
N ASP A 223 13.49 0.51 -13.69
CA ASP A 223 14.54 1.52 -13.92
C ASP A 223 15.06 2.22 -12.64
N ASP A 224 15.26 1.43 -11.57
CA ASP A 224 15.66 1.88 -10.23
C ASP A 224 14.65 2.82 -9.52
N GLU A 225 13.43 2.94 -10.03
CA GLU A 225 12.33 3.66 -9.42
C GLU A 225 11.30 2.69 -8.83
N LEU A 226 10.78 3.03 -7.64
CA LEU A 226 9.66 2.31 -7.05
C LEU A 226 8.36 2.84 -7.63
N CYS A 227 7.50 1.93 -8.09
CA CYS A 227 6.16 2.25 -8.57
C CYS A 227 5.10 1.50 -7.77
N VAL A 228 3.95 2.13 -7.61
CA VAL A 228 2.73 1.53 -7.08
C VAL A 228 1.73 1.36 -8.21
N THR A 229 1.19 0.15 -8.35
CA THR A 229 0.10 -0.19 -9.25
C THR A 229 -1.17 -0.45 -8.46
N LEU A 230 -2.26 0.21 -8.84
CA LEU A 230 -3.61 -0.03 -8.33
C LEU A 230 -4.49 -0.64 -9.41
N VAL A 231 -5.30 -1.63 -9.06
CA VAL A 231 -6.32 -2.24 -9.95
C VAL A 231 -7.63 -2.40 -9.20
N ASN A 232 -8.74 -1.90 -9.75
CA ASN A 232 -10.08 -2.04 -9.15
C ASN A 232 -10.89 -3.22 -9.72
N ILE A 233 -12.09 -3.45 -9.17
CA ILE A 233 -13.01 -4.53 -9.58
C ILE A 233 -13.44 -4.46 -11.04
N HIS A 234 -13.37 -3.28 -11.63
CA HIS A 234 -13.75 -3.04 -13.02
C HIS A 234 -12.58 -3.25 -13.98
N GLY A 235 -11.40 -3.65 -13.47
CA GLY A 235 -10.18 -3.82 -14.24
C GLY A 235 -9.51 -2.52 -14.66
N GLN A 236 -9.95 -1.38 -14.11
CA GLN A 236 -9.25 -0.12 -14.31
C GLN A 236 -7.94 -0.15 -13.55
N LYS A 237 -6.86 0.36 -14.17
CA LYS A 237 -5.51 0.31 -13.64
C LYS A 237 -4.90 1.70 -13.63
N ILE A 238 -4.16 2.02 -12.56
CA ILE A 238 -3.19 3.11 -12.56
C ILE A 238 -1.86 2.58 -12.05
N ARG A 239 -0.77 3.05 -12.64
CA ARG A 239 0.56 2.90 -12.08
C ARG A 239 1.18 4.28 -11.94
N MET A 240 1.84 4.52 -10.81
CA MET A 240 2.48 5.79 -10.50
C MET A 240 3.78 5.53 -9.74
N GLU A 241 4.67 6.52 -9.68
CA GLU A 241 5.79 6.48 -8.75
C GLU A 241 5.28 6.29 -7.31
N ALA A 242 5.97 5.48 -6.54
CA ALA A 242 5.60 5.18 -5.15
C ALA A 242 5.58 6.45 -4.29
N TRP A 243 6.42 7.44 -4.62
CA TRP A 243 6.39 8.72 -3.94
C TRP A 243 5.09 9.50 -4.21
N ASN A 244 4.54 9.45 -5.41
CA ASN A 244 3.24 10.09 -5.70
C ASN A 244 2.11 9.41 -4.91
N PHE A 245 2.19 8.11 -4.70
CA PHE A 245 1.27 7.38 -3.82
C PHE A 245 1.38 7.85 -2.36
N VAL A 246 2.61 7.98 -1.83
CA VAL A 246 2.84 8.52 -0.48
C VAL A 246 2.30 9.95 -0.36
N ASN A 247 2.59 10.80 -1.34
CA ASN A 247 2.18 12.20 -1.36
C ASN A 247 0.64 12.35 -1.39
N LEU A 248 -0.08 11.42 -2.05
CA LEU A 248 -1.55 11.36 -2.01
C LEU A 248 -2.08 11.09 -0.60
N LEU A 249 -1.43 10.20 0.16
CA LEU A 249 -1.84 9.88 1.54
C LEU A 249 -1.57 11.05 2.50
N GLU A 250 -0.49 11.81 2.26
CA GLU A 250 -0.12 12.99 3.05
C GLU A 250 -1.00 14.21 2.76
N ASN A 251 -1.38 14.44 1.50
CA ASN A 251 -2.17 15.61 1.07
C ASN A 251 -3.63 15.25 0.83
N GLN A 252 -4.29 14.78 1.88
CA GLN A 252 -5.67 14.28 1.85
C GLN A 252 -6.64 15.31 1.29
N GLY A 253 -7.58 14.85 0.47
CA GLY A 253 -8.60 15.69 -0.17
C GLY A 253 -8.08 16.62 -1.27
N THR A 254 -6.76 16.76 -1.43
CA THR A 254 -6.15 17.64 -2.43
C THR A 254 -5.90 16.89 -3.73
N ALA A 255 -6.26 17.50 -4.85
CA ALA A 255 -5.94 16.95 -6.17
C ALA A 255 -4.45 17.19 -6.48
N LEU A 256 -3.71 16.09 -6.67
CA LEU A 256 -2.30 16.10 -7.03
C LEU A 256 -2.12 15.60 -8.46
N ARG A 257 -1.19 16.21 -9.18
CA ARG A 257 -0.78 15.69 -10.50
C ARG A 257 0.06 14.43 -10.28
N LEU A 258 -0.33 13.33 -10.92
CA LEU A 258 0.35 12.04 -10.81
C LEU A 258 1.30 11.78 -11.97
N ALA A 259 0.94 12.21 -13.17
CA ALA A 259 1.72 12.00 -14.39
C ALA A 259 1.18 12.84 -15.56
N ASP A 260 1.95 12.87 -16.65
CA ASP A 260 1.53 13.33 -17.97
C ASP A 260 1.53 12.16 -18.96
N LEU A 261 0.43 11.98 -19.68
CA LEU A 261 0.35 11.06 -20.80
C LEU A 261 0.76 11.82 -22.06
N THR A 262 1.99 11.64 -22.53
CA THR A 262 2.48 12.26 -23.77
C THR A 262 2.50 11.28 -24.94
N THR A 263 2.14 11.73 -26.14
CA THR A 263 2.50 11.06 -27.39
C THR A 263 3.86 11.53 -27.87
N GLY A 264 4.94 10.87 -27.44
CA GLY A 264 6.26 11.17 -27.97
C GLY A 264 7.36 10.43 -27.24
N PHE A 265 8.24 9.80 -28.02
CA PHE A 265 9.41 9.05 -27.59
C PHE A 265 10.36 9.91 -26.71
N ARG A 266 10.21 9.79 -25.39
CA ARG A 266 11.31 9.80 -24.43
C ARG A 266 11.00 8.70 -23.41
N GLU A 267 12.01 7.90 -23.09
CA GLU A 267 11.95 6.76 -22.17
C GLU A 267 11.57 7.22 -20.76
N GLN A 268 10.27 7.37 -20.51
CA GLN A 268 9.68 7.46 -19.18
C GLN A 268 8.66 6.34 -19.11
N CYS A 269 8.90 5.40 -18.19
CA CYS A 269 8.06 4.26 -17.80
C CYS A 269 6.83 4.05 -18.70
N GLN A 270 6.90 3.12 -19.67
CA GLN A 270 5.78 2.80 -20.57
C GLN A 270 4.60 2.12 -19.85
N VAL A 271 4.01 2.70 -18.80
CA VAL A 271 3.00 2.02 -18.01
C VAL A 271 1.96 2.97 -17.43
N LEU A 272 1.16 3.58 -18.31
CA LEU A 272 -0.14 4.14 -17.94
C LEU A 272 -1.18 3.63 -18.95
N VAL A 273 -1.95 2.61 -18.57
CA VAL A 273 -3.16 2.24 -19.31
C VAL A 273 -4.34 2.61 -18.45
N PHE A 274 -4.78 3.86 -18.60
CA PHE A 274 -6.06 4.31 -18.09
C PHE A 274 -7.10 4.13 -19.20
N ASN A 275 -7.89 3.06 -19.14
CA ASN A 275 -8.93 2.69 -20.12
C ASN A 275 -8.61 3.03 -21.60
N LEU A 276 -7.38 2.74 -22.07
CA LEU A 276 -6.89 2.99 -23.45
C LEU A 276 -6.56 4.45 -23.83
N ASN A 277 -6.73 5.42 -22.92
CA ASN A 277 -6.32 6.82 -23.15
C ASN A 277 -4.80 6.95 -23.16
N LYS A 278 -4.28 7.63 -24.19
CA LYS A 278 -2.83 7.79 -24.45
C LYS A 278 -2.33 9.23 -24.28
N LYS A 279 -3.21 10.16 -23.92
CA LYS A 279 -2.93 11.59 -23.84
C LYS A 279 -3.67 12.25 -22.67
N GLY A 280 -3.09 13.31 -22.13
CA GLY A 280 -3.69 14.14 -21.09
C GLY A 280 -2.94 14.13 -19.77
N LYS A 281 -3.40 14.95 -18.82
CA LYS A 281 -2.81 15.10 -17.49
C LYS A 281 -3.58 14.25 -16.49
N VAL A 282 -2.87 13.42 -15.74
CA VAL A 282 -3.48 12.53 -14.75
C VAL A 282 -3.40 13.18 -13.38
N PHE A 283 -4.55 13.29 -12.73
CA PHE A 283 -4.68 13.80 -11.37
C PHE A 283 -5.29 12.74 -10.46
N GLY A 284 -4.85 12.70 -9.22
CA GLY A 284 -5.39 11.84 -8.18
C GLY A 284 -5.74 12.64 -6.94
N ARG A 285 -6.70 12.16 -6.17
CA ARG A 285 -6.93 12.60 -4.78
C ARG A 285 -7.29 11.42 -3.91
N PHE A 286 -6.78 11.42 -2.70
CA PHE A 286 -7.16 10.45 -1.68
C PHE A 286 -8.25 11.04 -0.77
N ILE A 287 -9.32 10.28 -0.56
CA ILE A 287 -10.46 10.62 0.29
C ILE A 287 -10.48 9.62 1.46
N PRO A 288 -9.94 10.00 2.64
CA PRO A 288 -9.78 9.10 3.78
C PRO A 288 -11.11 8.51 4.24
N ALA A 289 -12.15 9.34 4.35
CA ALA A 289 -13.47 8.95 4.84
C ALA A 289 -14.15 7.83 4.02
N ARG A 290 -13.69 7.61 2.78
CA ARG A 290 -14.20 6.55 1.89
C ARG A 290 -13.14 5.52 1.54
N SER A 291 -11.97 5.60 2.15
CA SER A 291 -10.80 4.80 1.76
C SER A 291 -10.57 4.78 0.24
N THR A 292 -10.71 5.92 -0.42
CA THR A 292 -10.83 5.95 -1.89
C THR A 292 -9.77 6.84 -2.51
N ILE A 293 -9.08 6.32 -3.51
CA ILE A 293 -8.29 7.13 -4.45
C ILE A 293 -9.14 7.36 -5.70
N GLU A 294 -9.47 8.61 -5.97
CA GLU A 294 -10.12 9.02 -7.21
C GLU A 294 -9.06 9.52 -8.18
N VAL A 295 -9.11 9.03 -9.42
CA VAL A 295 -8.19 9.40 -10.49
C VAL A 295 -8.98 9.93 -11.67
N VAL A 296 -8.54 11.05 -12.22
CA VAL A 296 -9.11 11.64 -13.43
C VAL A 296 -8.00 11.91 -14.44
N CYS A 297 -8.32 11.73 -15.72
CA CYS A 297 -7.50 12.21 -16.81
C CYS A 297 -8.16 13.45 -17.42
N LEU A 298 -7.40 14.52 -17.58
CA LEU A 298 -7.84 15.76 -18.22
C LEU A 298 -7.23 15.87 -19.61
N GLN A 299 -8.01 16.30 -20.60
CA GLN A 299 -7.49 16.61 -21.94
C GLN A 299 -6.60 17.85 -21.90
N ASP A 300 -5.52 17.86 -22.68
CA ASP A 300 -4.57 18.98 -22.72
C ASP A 300 -5.16 20.26 -23.35
N SER A 301 -6.16 20.13 -24.22
CA SER A 301 -6.72 21.23 -25.01
C SER A 301 -7.69 22.13 -24.22
N ASP A 302 -8.54 21.52 -23.38
CA ASP A 302 -9.65 22.22 -22.74
C ASP A 302 -9.82 21.87 -21.24
N ASN A 303 -8.94 21.04 -20.68
CA ASN A 303 -9.03 20.49 -19.34
C ASN A 303 -10.35 19.74 -19.04
N SER A 304 -11.07 19.28 -20.07
CA SER A 304 -12.23 18.42 -19.89
C SER A 304 -11.81 17.04 -19.35
N VAL A 305 -12.68 16.42 -18.56
CA VAL A 305 -12.43 15.07 -18.03
C VAL A 305 -12.59 14.07 -19.18
N SER A 306 -11.49 13.50 -19.65
CA SER A 306 -11.50 12.43 -20.66
C SER A 306 -11.82 11.07 -20.08
N ASP A 307 -11.52 10.86 -18.79
CA ASP A 307 -11.65 9.56 -18.14
C ASP A 307 -11.60 9.66 -16.61
N ARG A 308 -12.16 8.66 -15.93
CA ARG A 308 -12.18 8.56 -14.46
C ARG A 308 -12.12 7.12 -13.96
N ALA A 309 -11.49 6.94 -12.81
CA ALA A 309 -11.43 5.67 -12.09
C ALA A 309 -11.44 5.91 -10.59
N THR A 310 -11.94 4.90 -9.87
CA THR A 310 -12.07 4.95 -8.43
C THR A 310 -11.50 3.66 -7.86
N PHE A 311 -10.64 3.78 -6.85
CA PHE A 311 -9.96 2.67 -6.20
C PHE A 311 -10.27 2.72 -4.71
N VAL A 312 -11.10 1.79 -4.22
CA VAL A 312 -11.30 1.62 -2.77
C VAL A 312 -10.13 0.81 -2.26
N ILE A 313 -9.27 1.37 -1.41
CA ILE A 313 -8.05 0.73 -0.96
C ILE A 313 -8.24 0.09 0.43
N ASP A 314 -7.45 -0.92 0.74
CA ASP A 314 -7.26 -1.31 2.14
C ASP A 314 -6.32 -0.31 2.81
N ILE A 315 -6.83 0.52 3.74
CA ILE A 315 -6.01 1.52 4.43
C ILE A 315 -4.83 0.86 5.12
N ASP A 316 -5.04 -0.25 5.84
CA ASP A 316 -3.96 -0.88 6.60
C ASP A 316 -2.82 -1.33 5.69
N TYR A 317 -3.14 -1.90 4.52
CA TYR A 317 -2.15 -2.29 3.53
C TYR A 317 -1.46 -1.05 2.90
N ALA A 318 -2.23 -0.01 2.59
CA ALA A 318 -1.69 1.25 2.07
C ALA A 318 -0.73 1.94 3.06
N LEU A 319 -1.00 1.84 4.37
CA LEU A 319 -0.12 2.35 5.42
C LEU A 319 1.16 1.54 5.58
N CYS A 320 1.12 0.22 5.35
CA CYS A 320 2.35 -0.58 5.25
C CYS A 320 3.21 -0.09 4.07
N VAL A 321 2.60 0.12 2.90
CA VAL A 321 3.30 0.70 1.73
C VAL A 321 3.87 2.07 2.06
N TYR A 322 3.10 2.94 2.71
CA TYR A 322 3.55 4.24 3.18
C TYR A 322 4.79 4.15 4.07
N ALA A 323 4.72 3.35 5.14
CA ALA A 323 5.79 3.22 6.12
C ALA A 323 7.08 2.70 5.48
N ALA A 324 6.98 1.71 4.59
CA ALA A 324 8.13 1.19 3.86
C ALA A 324 8.73 2.24 2.92
N VAL A 325 7.91 2.85 2.06
CA VAL A 325 8.36 3.82 1.05
C VAL A 325 8.95 5.07 1.69
N LYS A 326 8.31 5.61 2.73
CA LYS A 326 8.78 6.79 3.46
C LYS A 326 10.14 6.55 4.09
N ARG A 327 10.33 5.43 4.79
CA ARG A 327 11.60 5.12 5.44
C ARG A 327 12.76 5.02 4.43
N LEU A 328 12.53 4.37 3.30
CA LEU A 328 13.54 4.23 2.25
C LEU A 328 13.95 5.58 1.66
N ARG A 329 12.99 6.49 1.53
CA ARG A 329 13.27 7.85 1.10
C ARG A 329 14.15 8.56 2.12
N ASP A 330 13.80 8.51 3.39
CA ASP A 330 14.58 9.12 4.47
C ASP A 330 16.02 8.58 4.49
N ASP A 331 16.17 7.26 4.31
CA ASP A 331 17.47 6.60 4.24
C ASP A 331 18.25 6.99 2.96
N LYS A 332 17.59 7.13 1.80
CA LYS A 332 18.22 7.62 0.56
C LYS A 332 18.68 9.08 0.69
N GLU A 333 17.85 9.96 1.23
CA GLU A 333 18.19 11.36 1.46
C GLU A 333 19.31 11.50 2.51
N ARG A 334 19.28 10.67 3.55
CA ARG A 334 20.36 10.58 4.52
C ARG A 334 21.65 10.10 3.87
N PHE A 335 21.60 9.05 3.04
CA PHE A 335 22.75 8.54 2.32
C PHE A 335 23.37 9.62 1.43
N ASN A 336 22.55 10.34 0.65
CA ASN A 336 23.02 11.42 -0.21
C ASN A 336 23.69 12.54 0.60
N ARG A 337 23.07 12.96 1.72
CA ARG A 337 23.68 13.95 2.63
C ARG A 337 25.01 13.48 3.22
N LEU A 338 25.11 12.22 3.63
CA LEU A 338 26.34 11.65 4.18
C LEU A 338 27.42 11.49 3.11
N LYS A 339 27.03 11.10 1.89
CA LYS A 339 27.92 11.00 0.73
C LYS A 339 28.48 12.39 0.38
N GLU A 340 27.61 13.39 0.26
CA GLU A 340 28.00 14.78 0.00
C GLU A 340 28.90 15.31 1.10
N LYS A 341 28.61 15.04 2.37
CA LYS A 341 29.51 15.36 3.48
C LYS A 341 30.87 14.67 3.32
N ALA A 342 30.92 13.38 3.01
CA ALA A 342 32.19 12.67 2.83
C ALA A 342 32.98 13.18 1.61
N GLU A 343 32.30 13.51 0.50
CA GLU A 343 32.92 14.08 -0.69
C GLU A 343 33.43 15.50 -0.47
N ASN A 344 32.75 16.28 0.40
CA ASN A 344 33.13 17.66 0.74
C ASN A 344 34.03 17.76 1.98
N THR A 345 34.23 16.67 2.71
CA THR A 345 35.15 16.62 3.85
C THR A 345 36.53 16.25 3.31
N ILE A 346 37.41 17.23 3.23
CA ILE A 346 38.82 16.96 2.96
C ILE A 346 39.45 16.56 4.30
N GLU A 347 39.83 15.29 4.46
CA GLU A 347 40.47 14.78 5.69
C GLU A 347 41.81 15.46 6.01
N HIS A 348 42.37 16.21 5.06
CA HIS A 348 43.63 16.92 5.17
C HIS A 348 43.50 18.27 4.45
N ASP A 349 43.76 19.39 5.13
CA ASP A 349 43.76 20.69 4.46
C ASP A 349 44.90 20.73 3.41
N PRO A 350 44.61 20.86 2.11
CA PRO A 350 45.64 20.92 1.07
C PRO A 350 46.56 22.15 1.22
N PHE A 351 46.16 23.15 2.03
CA PHE A 351 46.96 24.32 2.37
C PHE A 351 47.91 24.12 3.56
N ASP A 352 47.79 23.04 4.34
CA ASP A 352 48.70 22.76 5.47
C ASP A 352 50.16 22.63 5.03
N LYS A 353 50.42 22.16 3.80
CA LYS A 353 51.77 22.07 3.22
C LYS A 353 52.28 23.39 2.61
N ILE A 354 51.38 24.32 2.32
CA ILE A 354 51.75 25.63 1.76
C ILE A 354 52.28 26.54 2.88
N PHE A 355 51.73 26.45 4.10
CA PHE A 355 52.24 27.23 5.23
C PHE A 355 53.54 26.65 5.82
N GLN A 356 53.75 25.33 5.79
CA GLN A 356 55.03 24.73 6.19
C GLN A 356 56.19 25.05 5.22
N SER A 357 55.90 25.41 3.96
CA SER A 357 56.94 25.81 3.00
C SER A 357 57.22 27.32 2.98
N MET A 358 56.38 28.14 3.62
CA MET A 358 56.62 29.58 3.80
C MET A 358 57.35 29.94 5.11
N GLU A 359 57.35 29.06 6.12
CA GLU A 359 58.22 29.21 7.32
C GLU A 359 59.66 28.69 7.11
N ALA A 360 59.94 28.09 5.95
CA ALA A 360 61.25 27.56 5.57
C ALA A 360 62.04 28.47 4.58
N LEU A 361 61.53 29.68 4.32
CA LEU A 361 62.20 30.77 3.60
C LEU A 361 62.34 31.97 4.52
#